data_AF-A0A3E3IX63-F1
#
_entry.id   AF-A0A3E3IX63-F1
#
_cell.length_a   1.000
_cell.length_b   1.000
_cell.length_c   1.000
_cell.angle_alpha   90.00
_cell.angle_beta   90.00
_cell.angle_gamma   90.00
#
_symmetry.space_group_name_H-M   'P 1'
#
loop_
_entity.id
_entity.type
_entity.pdbx_description
1 polymer ?
#
loop_
_entity_poly.entity_id
_entity_poly.type
_entity_poly.pdbx_seq_one_letter_code
_entity_poly.pdbx_strand_id
1 'polypeptide(L)'
;MKFREDGTFHILQFADIQELPEASEDTMALIRRALDTARPDLVVLTGDQLKGYSRAFRKKPGQTEKAIRGILEPIVSRGIPFAVTFGNHDRQSGMSNEEQMGIYRRIPGCVDWLNSRGQEILHGPEEGTFAIGIQNFEETKTVMAVYLLDSQGDAAGGGCQTLHPKQIYWYKAARDTFAQVHGGLVPGIVFQHIPMPEYYRLLRRVDKKTRGAIRTYRTHANEYYLLDEEKCDGGSFREAVSAPDNNAREFESLREKGDIFAVYCGHDHRNSFVGNWGGIDLGYTPSCGFHDYGDGVSRAVRELIFHEENPADYEARLLTYKELVGSRPSHPFRDFVYSHIPATREEALEKVKKYLLFTGLAIAVVQTLRGAAKKNGGKK
;
A
#
# COMPACT_ATOMS: atom_id res chain seq x y z
N MET A 1 7.58 19.91 -12.33
CA MET A 1 8.44 18.89 -11.68
C MET A 1 9.26 18.25 -12.77
N LYS A 2 10.55 18.08 -12.49
CA LYS A 2 11.51 17.65 -13.49
C LYS A 2 12.60 16.78 -12.89
N PHE A 3 13.25 15.99 -13.73
CA PHE A 3 14.49 15.30 -13.40
C PHE A 3 15.58 16.31 -12.97
N ARG A 4 16.45 15.87 -12.09
CA ARG A 4 17.59 16.64 -11.57
C ARG A 4 18.69 16.75 -12.62
N GLU A 5 19.66 17.62 -12.36
CA GLU A 5 20.85 17.79 -13.21
C GLU A 5 21.68 16.51 -13.34
N ASP A 6 21.66 15.65 -12.31
CA ASP A 6 22.31 14.33 -12.34
C ASP A 6 21.50 13.26 -13.09
N GLY A 7 20.38 13.65 -13.70
CA GLY A 7 19.50 12.76 -14.45
C GLY A 7 18.57 11.91 -13.59
N THR A 8 18.50 12.12 -12.27
CA THR A 8 17.64 11.33 -11.38
C THR A 8 16.32 12.03 -11.02
N PHE A 9 15.29 11.24 -10.72
CA PHE A 9 14.06 11.71 -10.07
C PHE A 9 13.65 10.72 -8.99
N HIS A 10 13.43 11.20 -7.77
CA HIS A 10 13.15 10.37 -6.61
C HIS A 10 11.69 10.50 -6.17
N ILE A 11 10.97 9.39 -6.16
CA ILE A 11 9.66 9.28 -5.53
C ILE A 11 9.78 8.52 -4.21
N LEU A 12 9.20 9.06 -3.15
CA LEU A 12 9.04 8.34 -1.89
C LEU A 12 7.56 7.99 -1.67
N GLN A 13 7.24 6.70 -1.71
CA GLN A 13 5.90 6.17 -1.52
C GLN A 13 5.63 5.90 -0.04
N PHE A 14 4.55 6.49 0.48
CA PHE A 14 3.99 6.19 1.80
C PHE A 14 2.68 5.41 1.62
N ALA A 15 2.65 4.20 2.17
CA ALA A 15 1.46 3.35 2.20
C ALA A 15 1.01 3.11 3.65
N ASP A 16 -0.30 3.03 3.85
CA ASP A 16 -0.94 2.55 5.09
C ASP A 16 -0.38 3.18 6.35
N ILE A 17 -0.26 4.52 6.36
CA ILE A 17 0.20 5.26 7.55
C ILE A 17 -0.77 5.00 8.70
N GLN A 18 -2.06 4.89 8.39
CA GLN A 18 -3.17 4.60 9.30
C GLN A 18 -3.01 5.30 10.65
N GLU A 19 -2.78 6.60 10.57
CA GLU A 19 -2.44 7.40 11.73
C GLU A 19 -3.71 7.84 12.47
N LEU A 20 -3.55 8.16 13.74
CA LEU A 20 -4.58 8.78 14.56
C LEU A 20 -4.34 10.30 14.63
N PRO A 21 -5.33 11.09 15.09
CA PRO A 21 -5.13 12.52 15.29
C PRO A 21 -3.99 12.88 16.25
N GLU A 22 -3.68 11.98 17.20
CA GLU A 22 -2.41 12.02 17.93
C GLU A 22 -1.47 11.02 17.25
N ALA A 23 -0.48 11.54 16.52
CA ALA A 23 0.42 10.71 15.73
C ALA A 23 1.34 9.86 16.60
N SER A 24 1.72 8.68 16.12
CA SER A 24 2.72 7.85 16.78
C SER A 24 4.12 8.42 16.57
N GLU A 25 4.90 8.57 17.65
CA GLU A 25 6.28 9.03 17.57
C GLU A 25 7.15 8.14 16.67
N ASP A 26 6.90 6.83 16.66
CA ASP A 26 7.63 5.88 15.82
C ASP A 26 7.30 6.06 14.32
N THR A 27 6.02 6.31 13.99
CA THR A 27 5.61 6.63 12.60
C THR A 27 6.32 7.89 12.14
N MET A 28 6.25 8.94 12.96
CA MET A 28 6.83 10.24 12.61
C MET A 28 8.36 10.20 12.59
N ALA A 29 9.01 9.38 13.42
CA ALA A 29 10.45 9.15 13.38
C ALA A 29 10.87 8.49 12.05
N LEU A 30 10.16 7.44 11.61
CA LEU A 30 10.41 6.80 10.32
C LEU A 30 10.23 7.79 9.17
N ILE A 31 9.09 8.49 9.11
CA ILE A 31 8.80 9.46 8.05
C ILE A 31 9.89 10.53 7.97
N ARG A 32 10.26 11.15 9.09
CA ARG A 32 11.31 12.20 9.12
C ARG A 32 12.65 11.66 8.61
N ARG A 33 13.10 10.51 9.13
CA ARG A 33 14.39 9.91 8.73
C ARG A 33 14.41 9.47 7.28
N ALA A 34 13.30 8.95 6.77
CA ALA A 34 13.20 8.54 5.38
C ALA A 34 13.25 9.75 4.45
N LEU A 35 12.54 10.84 4.77
CA LEU A 35 12.61 12.09 4.01
C LEU A 35 14.04 12.67 4.00
N ASP A 36 14.73 12.65 5.15
CA ASP A 36 16.11 13.15 5.25
C ASP A 36 17.11 12.27 4.46
N THR A 37 16.85 10.96 4.39
CA THR A 37 17.72 9.99 3.71
C THR A 37 17.51 10.02 2.19
N ALA A 38 16.27 9.94 1.74
CA ALA A 38 15.91 9.88 0.32
C ALA A 38 15.99 11.25 -0.36
N ARG A 39 15.68 12.34 0.36
CA ARG A 39 15.50 13.69 -0.20
C ARG A 39 14.67 13.66 -1.49
N PRO A 40 13.41 13.17 -1.45
CA PRO A 40 12.65 12.92 -2.66
C PRO A 40 12.20 14.21 -3.35
N ASP A 41 11.97 14.12 -4.66
CA ASP A 41 11.40 15.19 -5.48
C ASP A 41 9.86 15.19 -5.40
N LEU A 42 9.27 14.05 -5.05
CA LEU A 42 7.84 13.87 -4.85
C LEU A 42 7.57 12.81 -3.77
N VAL A 43 6.65 13.11 -2.86
CA VAL A 43 6.04 12.10 -1.98
C VAL A 43 4.70 11.65 -2.56
N VAL A 44 4.46 10.35 -2.65
CA VAL A 44 3.17 9.79 -3.07
C VAL A 44 2.54 9.06 -1.90
N LEU A 45 1.37 9.52 -1.46
CA LEU A 45 0.55 8.87 -0.44
C LEU A 45 -0.46 7.94 -1.11
N THR A 46 -0.33 6.63 -0.93
CA THR A 46 -1.08 5.61 -1.71
C THR A 46 -2.25 5.00 -0.97
N GLY A 47 -3.02 5.83 -0.27
CA GLY A 47 -4.19 5.39 0.50
C GLY A 47 -3.91 5.02 1.96
N ASP A 48 -5.00 4.92 2.72
CA ASP A 48 -5.06 4.63 4.15
C ASP A 48 -4.09 5.46 4.97
N GLN A 49 -4.08 6.76 4.72
CA GLN A 49 -3.34 7.70 5.56
C GLN A 49 -3.93 7.71 6.98
N LEU A 50 -5.24 7.50 7.08
CA LEU A 50 -5.99 7.60 8.33
C LEU A 50 -6.51 6.23 8.79
N LYS A 51 -6.39 5.96 10.09
CA LYS A 51 -7.14 4.86 10.73
C LYS A 51 -8.61 5.24 10.92
N GLY A 52 -9.31 5.55 9.83
CA GLY A 52 -10.58 6.27 9.83
C GLY A 52 -11.68 5.60 10.66
N TYR A 53 -11.70 4.27 10.72
CA TYR A 53 -12.65 3.51 11.56
C TYR A 53 -12.45 3.71 13.07
N SER A 54 -11.34 4.32 13.51
CA SER A 54 -11.12 4.62 14.92
C SER A 54 -12.15 5.60 15.47
N ARG A 55 -12.58 5.37 16.72
CA ARG A 55 -13.43 6.31 17.45
C ARG A 55 -12.75 7.65 17.68
N ALA A 56 -11.42 7.74 17.57
CA ALA A 56 -10.67 8.99 17.74
C ALA A 56 -11.17 10.11 16.82
N PHE A 57 -11.50 9.78 15.56
CA PHE A 57 -12.01 10.75 14.58
C PHE A 57 -13.40 11.29 14.91
N ARG A 58 -14.15 10.60 15.77
CA ARG A 58 -15.50 10.98 16.21
C ARG A 58 -15.54 11.66 17.58
N LYS A 59 -14.39 11.78 18.26
CA LYS A 59 -14.33 12.36 19.62
C LYS A 59 -14.62 13.85 19.63
N LYS A 60 -14.12 14.59 18.63
CA LYS A 60 -14.22 16.05 18.51
C LYS A 60 -14.26 16.44 17.02
N PRO A 61 -14.78 17.63 16.67
CA PRO A 61 -14.63 18.17 15.33
C PRO A 61 -13.15 18.37 14.95
N GLY A 62 -12.84 18.37 13.65
CA GLY A 62 -11.51 18.70 13.12
C GLY A 62 -10.42 17.62 13.31
N GLN A 63 -10.76 16.43 13.80
CA GLN A 63 -9.79 15.36 14.03
C GLN A 63 -9.16 14.81 12.74
N THR A 64 -9.95 14.72 11.66
CA THR A 64 -9.45 14.34 10.32
C THR A 64 -8.41 15.35 9.82
N GLU A 65 -8.72 16.64 9.86
CA GLU A 65 -7.77 17.68 9.46
C GLU A 65 -6.53 17.71 10.35
N LYS A 66 -6.69 17.50 11.68
CA LYS A 66 -5.54 17.39 12.60
C LYS A 66 -4.61 16.25 12.21
N ALA A 67 -5.14 15.06 11.93
CA ALA A 67 -4.36 13.90 11.53
C ALA A 67 -3.63 14.15 10.21
N ILE A 68 -4.34 14.61 9.17
CA ILE A 68 -3.77 14.93 7.85
C ILE A 68 -2.61 15.93 7.99
N ARG A 69 -2.83 17.04 8.73
CA ARG A 69 -1.78 18.06 8.93
C ARG A 69 -0.58 17.52 9.72
N GLY A 70 -0.82 16.65 10.71
CA GLY A 70 0.25 16.02 11.48
C GLY A 70 1.12 15.10 10.62
N ILE A 71 0.51 14.26 9.78
CA ILE A 71 1.20 13.38 8.84
C ILE A 71 2.05 14.19 7.85
N LEU A 72 1.49 15.29 7.32
CA LEU A 72 2.13 16.08 6.27
C LEU A 72 3.16 17.09 6.80
N GLU A 73 3.20 17.39 8.09
CA GLU A 73 4.13 18.38 8.66
C GLU A 73 5.60 18.13 8.26
N PRO A 74 6.15 16.90 8.31
CA PRO A 74 7.53 16.65 7.90
C PRO A 74 7.79 16.89 6.41
N ILE A 75 6.78 16.69 5.57
CA ILE A 75 6.86 16.90 4.11
C ILE A 75 6.84 18.40 3.83
N VAL A 76 5.88 19.10 4.42
CA VAL A 76 5.67 20.55 4.23
C VAL A 76 6.85 21.36 4.75
N SER A 77 7.39 21.02 5.92
CA SER A 77 8.56 21.71 6.51
C SER A 77 9.82 21.57 5.66
N ARG A 78 9.90 20.54 4.80
CA ARG A 78 11.00 20.32 3.84
C ARG A 78 10.71 20.91 2.46
N GLY A 79 9.52 21.48 2.23
CA GLY A 79 9.12 22.02 0.93
C GLY A 79 8.95 20.96 -0.16
N ILE A 80 8.75 19.69 0.22
CA ILE A 80 8.65 18.58 -0.73
C ILE A 80 7.21 18.53 -1.28
N PRO A 81 7.02 18.49 -2.61
CA PRO A 81 5.71 18.26 -3.21
C PRO A 81 5.13 16.90 -2.82
N PHE A 82 3.80 16.81 -2.69
CA PHE A 82 3.13 15.54 -2.43
C PHE A 82 1.86 15.36 -3.28
N ALA A 83 1.63 14.11 -3.69
CA ALA A 83 0.43 13.66 -4.39
C ALA A 83 -0.30 12.62 -3.54
N VAL A 84 -1.63 12.59 -3.58
CA VAL A 84 -2.44 11.71 -2.74
C VAL A 84 -3.47 10.96 -3.55
N THR A 85 -3.59 9.66 -3.28
CA THR A 85 -4.77 8.85 -3.56
C THR A 85 -5.28 8.21 -2.28
N PHE A 86 -6.41 7.53 -2.35
CA PHE A 86 -7.18 7.12 -1.18
C PHE A 86 -7.27 5.60 -1.07
N GLY A 87 -7.42 5.15 0.17
CA GLY A 87 -7.67 3.77 0.52
C GLY A 87 -9.06 3.55 1.10
N ASN A 88 -9.33 2.29 1.44
CA ASN A 88 -10.62 1.83 1.93
C ASN A 88 -10.97 2.37 3.34
N HIS A 89 -9.96 2.77 4.12
CA HIS A 89 -10.13 3.28 5.49
C HIS A 89 -10.23 4.81 5.58
N ASP A 90 -9.79 5.57 4.58
CA ASP A 90 -9.75 7.04 4.68
C ASP A 90 -11.15 7.67 4.83
N ARG A 91 -12.13 7.22 4.03
CA ARG A 91 -13.54 7.68 4.10
C ARG A 91 -14.20 7.38 5.46
N GLN A 92 -13.67 6.41 6.21
CA GLN A 92 -14.26 5.98 7.48
C GLN A 92 -14.00 6.97 8.62
N SER A 93 -13.11 7.96 8.41
CA SER A 93 -12.86 9.06 9.35
C SER A 93 -14.09 9.95 9.59
N GLY A 94 -15.08 9.87 8.69
CA GLY A 94 -16.29 10.70 8.72
C GLY A 94 -16.25 11.85 7.70
N MET A 95 -15.26 11.87 6.81
CA MET A 95 -15.17 12.78 5.66
C MET A 95 -15.03 12.00 4.37
N SER A 96 -15.69 12.45 3.31
CA SER A 96 -15.52 11.91 1.95
C SER A 96 -14.11 12.20 1.41
N ASN A 97 -13.71 11.52 0.34
CA ASN A 97 -12.45 11.82 -0.34
C ASN A 97 -12.42 13.27 -0.86
N GLU A 98 -13.55 13.81 -1.30
CA GLU A 98 -13.66 15.20 -1.75
C GLU A 98 -13.44 16.19 -0.60
N GLU A 99 -14.03 15.95 0.56
CA GLU A 99 -13.83 16.78 1.76
C GLU A 99 -12.36 16.72 2.23
N GLN A 100 -11.77 15.52 2.21
CA GLN A 100 -10.36 15.33 2.55
C GLN A 100 -9.43 15.99 1.52
N MET A 101 -9.72 15.87 0.22
CA MET A 101 -8.95 16.53 -0.83
C MET A 101 -9.03 18.05 -0.71
N GLY A 102 -10.18 18.58 -0.29
CA GLY A 102 -10.33 19.99 0.10
C GLY A 102 -9.36 20.42 1.19
N ILE A 103 -9.04 19.55 2.17
CA ILE A 103 -8.00 19.80 3.19
C ILE A 103 -6.61 19.74 2.56
N TYR A 104 -6.28 18.67 1.82
CA TYR A 104 -4.99 18.48 1.17
C TYR A 104 -4.62 19.67 0.26
N ARG A 105 -5.56 20.16 -0.55
CA ARG A 105 -5.37 21.34 -1.44
C ARG A 105 -4.99 22.62 -0.71
N ARG A 106 -5.35 22.77 0.58
CA ARG A 106 -4.98 23.94 1.41
C ARG A 106 -3.59 23.81 2.04
N ILE A 107 -2.92 22.67 1.88
CA ILE A 107 -1.60 22.41 2.44
C ILE A 107 -0.54 22.70 1.37
N PRO A 108 0.49 23.53 1.67
CA PRO A 108 1.56 23.81 0.71
C PRO A 108 2.25 22.55 0.21
N GLY A 109 2.52 22.49 -1.10
CA GLY A 109 3.16 21.33 -1.74
C GLY A 109 2.18 20.30 -2.30
N CYS A 110 0.87 20.44 -2.07
CA CYS A 110 -0.13 19.54 -2.67
C CYS A 110 -0.12 19.65 -4.20
N VAL A 111 0.24 18.56 -4.87
CA VAL A 111 0.16 18.38 -6.31
C VAL A 111 -1.26 17.95 -6.66
N ASP A 112 -1.99 18.86 -7.30
CA ASP A 112 -3.37 18.67 -7.71
C ASP A 112 -3.68 19.58 -8.90
N TRP A 113 -4.68 19.22 -9.71
CA TRP A 113 -5.03 19.95 -10.93
C TRP A 113 -5.49 21.39 -10.66
N LEU A 114 -6.15 21.69 -9.52
CA LEU A 114 -6.52 23.06 -9.14
C LEU A 114 -5.32 23.89 -8.66
N ASN A 115 -4.21 23.21 -8.34
CA ASN A 115 -2.98 23.80 -7.82
C ASN A 115 -1.78 23.50 -8.73
N SER A 116 -2.00 23.29 -10.02
CA SER A 116 -0.97 22.76 -10.93
C SER A 116 0.28 23.64 -11.01
N ARG A 117 0.15 24.97 -10.88
CA ARG A 117 1.27 25.94 -10.93
C ARG A 117 2.19 25.71 -12.14
N GLY A 118 1.61 25.37 -13.30
CA GLY A 118 2.34 25.08 -14.54
C GLY A 118 2.75 23.61 -14.71
N GLN A 119 2.52 22.76 -13.71
CA GLN A 119 2.68 21.31 -13.82
C GLN A 119 1.65 20.73 -14.80
N GLU A 120 2.10 19.87 -15.71
CA GLU A 120 1.21 19.07 -16.55
C GLU A 120 0.48 18.05 -15.67
N ILE A 121 -0.81 18.28 -15.43
CA ILE A 121 -1.69 17.41 -14.64
C ILE A 121 -2.95 17.13 -15.45
N LEU A 122 -3.25 15.85 -15.66
CA LEU A 122 -4.50 15.40 -16.25
C LEU A 122 -5.40 14.91 -15.12
N HIS A 123 -6.54 15.58 -14.91
CA HIS A 123 -7.47 15.22 -13.84
C HIS A 123 -8.39 14.05 -14.26
N GLY A 124 -8.59 13.11 -13.34
CA GLY A 124 -9.46 11.95 -13.49
C GLY A 124 -10.94 12.19 -13.22
N PRO A 125 -11.74 11.12 -13.26
CA PRO A 125 -13.18 11.21 -13.02
C PRO A 125 -13.55 11.42 -11.53
N GLU A 126 -12.59 11.25 -10.61
CA GLU A 126 -12.81 11.34 -9.17
C GLU A 126 -11.53 11.79 -8.43
N GLU A 127 -11.72 12.23 -7.19
CA GLU A 127 -10.65 12.73 -6.33
C GLU A 127 -9.66 11.62 -5.98
N GLY A 128 -8.36 11.91 -6.11
CA GLY A 128 -7.31 10.90 -5.98
C GLY A 128 -7.00 10.10 -7.24
N THR A 129 -7.68 10.41 -8.36
CA THR A 129 -7.37 9.85 -9.69
C THR A 129 -6.88 10.96 -10.61
N PHE A 130 -5.59 10.95 -10.98
CA PHE A 130 -4.99 11.93 -11.88
C PHE A 130 -3.61 11.46 -12.37
N ALA A 131 -3.08 12.12 -13.40
CA ALA A 131 -1.75 11.85 -13.93
C ALA A 131 -0.89 13.10 -13.89
N ILE A 132 0.41 12.93 -13.66
CA ILE A 132 1.40 14.01 -13.57
C ILE A 132 2.50 13.76 -14.60
N GLY A 133 2.78 14.74 -15.47
CA GLY A 133 3.91 14.68 -16.40
C GLY A 133 5.22 15.13 -15.75
N ILE A 134 6.20 14.25 -15.61
CA ILE A 134 7.54 14.61 -15.12
C ILE A 134 8.43 14.97 -16.32
N GLN A 135 8.93 16.21 -16.29
CA GLN A 135 9.73 16.76 -17.39
C GLN A 135 11.19 16.33 -17.29
N ASN A 136 11.90 16.30 -18.41
CA ASN A 136 13.37 16.26 -18.40
C ASN A 136 13.96 17.49 -17.70
N PHE A 137 15.26 17.44 -17.38
CA PHE A 137 15.98 18.52 -16.70
C PHE A 137 15.86 19.88 -17.39
N GLU A 138 15.89 19.88 -18.73
CA GLU A 138 15.77 21.07 -19.60
C GLU A 138 14.33 21.62 -19.70
N GLU A 139 13.34 20.94 -19.11
CA GLU A 139 11.92 21.32 -19.13
C GLU A 139 11.31 21.43 -20.53
N THR A 140 11.85 20.68 -21.50
CA THR A 140 11.43 20.73 -22.91
C THR A 140 10.40 19.67 -23.28
N LYS A 141 10.33 18.55 -22.53
CA LYS A 141 9.38 17.46 -22.78
C LYS A 141 9.05 16.71 -21.50
N THR A 142 7.86 16.12 -21.44
CA THR A 142 7.52 15.11 -20.43
C THR A 142 8.15 13.78 -20.84
N VAL A 143 8.95 13.20 -19.93
CA VAL A 143 9.67 11.94 -20.17
C VAL A 143 9.16 10.80 -19.32
N MET A 144 8.37 11.07 -18.28
CA MET A 144 7.74 10.05 -17.45
C MET A 144 6.36 10.53 -16.97
N ALA A 145 5.39 9.63 -16.89
CA ALA A 145 4.07 9.91 -16.33
C ALA A 145 3.88 9.19 -14.98
N VAL A 146 3.38 9.90 -13.98
CA VAL A 146 3.00 9.33 -12.68
C VAL A 146 1.47 9.34 -12.58
N TYR A 147 0.88 8.15 -12.56
CA TYR A 147 -0.57 7.97 -12.43
C TYR A 147 -0.91 7.63 -10.98
N LEU A 148 -1.90 8.32 -10.42
CA LEU A 148 -2.57 7.95 -9.18
C LEU A 148 -3.99 7.51 -9.52
N LEU A 149 -4.43 6.38 -8.98
CA LEU A 149 -5.77 5.83 -9.20
C LEU A 149 -6.44 5.53 -7.85
N ASP A 150 -7.60 6.16 -7.57
CA ASP A 150 -8.46 5.77 -6.45
C ASP A 150 -9.06 4.39 -6.76
N SER A 151 -8.39 3.34 -6.29
CA SER A 151 -8.82 1.95 -6.43
C SER A 151 -10.09 1.60 -5.62
N GLN A 152 -10.78 2.60 -5.08
CA GLN A 152 -12.01 2.49 -4.32
C GLN A 152 -11.79 1.85 -2.94
N GLY A 153 -12.80 1.12 -2.44
CA GLY A 153 -12.76 0.52 -1.11
C GLY A 153 -13.37 -0.87 -1.06
N ASP A 154 -14.20 -1.11 -0.05
CA ASP A 154 -14.79 -2.43 0.20
C ASP A 154 -15.97 -2.73 -0.75
N ALA A 155 -16.02 -3.94 -1.30
CA ALA A 155 -17.11 -4.42 -2.15
C ALA A 155 -18.37 -4.74 -1.32
N ALA A 156 -19.54 -4.50 -1.92
CA ALA A 156 -20.85 -4.83 -1.34
C ALA A 156 -21.07 -6.36 -1.33
N GLY A 157 -20.45 -7.03 -0.38
CA GLY A 157 -20.30 -8.49 -0.32
C GLY A 157 -19.03 -8.94 0.40
N GLY A 158 -18.18 -7.99 0.81
CA GLY A 158 -16.87 -8.21 1.40
C GLY A 158 -15.79 -8.27 0.32
N GLY A 159 -14.54 -8.01 0.71
CA GLY A 159 -13.39 -7.97 -0.21
C GLY A 159 -13.24 -6.62 -0.88
N CYS A 160 -12.30 -6.54 -1.81
CA CYS A 160 -11.90 -5.28 -2.42
C CYS A 160 -12.70 -5.00 -3.70
N GLN A 161 -12.99 -3.72 -3.93
CA GLN A 161 -13.59 -3.26 -5.18
C GLN A 161 -12.54 -3.23 -6.30
N THR A 162 -13.01 -3.44 -7.51
CA THR A 162 -12.22 -3.23 -8.72
C THR A 162 -12.19 -1.75 -9.06
N LEU A 163 -11.14 -1.32 -9.76
CA LEU A 163 -11.12 -0.02 -10.40
C LEU A 163 -12.38 0.21 -11.25
N HIS A 164 -13.00 1.38 -11.12
CA HIS A 164 -14.22 1.67 -11.85
C HIS A 164 -13.91 1.81 -13.36
N PRO A 165 -14.73 1.27 -14.29
CA PRO A 165 -14.46 1.34 -15.73
C PRO A 165 -14.19 2.75 -16.26
N LYS A 166 -14.82 3.77 -15.69
CA LYS A 166 -14.56 5.20 -16.01
C LYS A 166 -13.09 5.60 -15.79
N GLN A 167 -12.43 5.08 -14.76
CA GLN A 167 -11.01 5.34 -14.52
C GLN A 167 -10.14 4.66 -15.56
N ILE A 168 -10.48 3.43 -15.97
CA ILE A 168 -9.76 2.73 -17.06
C ILE A 168 -9.90 3.51 -18.38
N TYR A 169 -11.11 3.96 -18.74
CA TYR A 169 -11.30 4.78 -19.93
C TYR A 169 -10.57 6.11 -19.86
N TRP A 170 -10.60 6.76 -18.69
CA TRP A 170 -9.86 7.98 -18.45
C TRP A 170 -8.34 7.77 -18.59
N TYR A 171 -7.78 6.73 -18.00
CA TYR A 171 -6.35 6.40 -18.11
C TYR A 171 -5.94 6.27 -19.58
N LYS A 172 -6.71 5.54 -20.39
CA LYS A 172 -6.43 5.39 -21.83
C LYS A 172 -6.42 6.74 -22.54
N ALA A 173 -7.40 7.60 -22.25
CA ALA A 173 -7.46 8.95 -22.81
C ALA A 173 -6.29 9.82 -22.33
N ALA A 174 -5.88 9.71 -21.07
CA ALA A 174 -4.75 10.45 -20.50
C ALA A 174 -3.42 10.01 -21.13
N ARG A 175 -3.17 8.70 -21.27
CA ARG A 175 -2.04 8.15 -22.02
C ARG A 175 -2.01 8.69 -23.45
N ASP A 176 -3.13 8.61 -24.17
CA ASP A 176 -3.21 9.05 -25.56
C ASP A 176 -2.99 10.58 -25.67
N THR A 177 -3.41 11.34 -24.66
CA THR A 177 -3.14 12.79 -24.56
C THR A 177 -1.66 13.07 -24.40
N PHE A 178 -0.97 12.42 -23.44
CA PHE A 178 0.49 12.56 -23.31
C PHE A 178 1.19 12.17 -24.60
N ALA A 179 0.76 11.08 -25.24
CA ALA A 179 1.38 10.61 -26.47
C ALA A 179 1.23 11.61 -27.63
N GLN A 180 0.06 12.23 -27.74
CA GLN A 180 -0.20 13.25 -28.74
C GLN A 180 0.62 14.52 -28.49
N VAL A 181 0.72 14.98 -27.23
CA VAL A 181 1.43 16.21 -26.86
C VAL A 181 2.95 16.05 -27.00
N HIS A 182 3.49 14.91 -26.60
CA HIS A 182 4.95 14.69 -26.51
C HIS A 182 5.51 13.84 -27.67
N GLY A 183 4.68 13.53 -28.68
CA GLY A 183 5.11 12.89 -29.94
C GLY A 183 5.38 11.39 -29.86
N GLY A 184 4.94 10.72 -28.80
CA GLY A 184 5.12 9.28 -28.58
C GLY A 184 4.66 8.85 -27.19
N LEU A 185 4.46 7.54 -26.97
CA LEU A 185 4.08 7.02 -25.65
C LEU A 185 5.09 7.49 -24.59
N VAL A 186 4.58 8.07 -23.51
CA VAL A 186 5.37 8.47 -22.34
C VAL A 186 5.37 7.28 -21.36
N PRO A 187 6.55 6.79 -20.93
CA PRO A 187 6.62 5.68 -19.98
C PRO A 187 6.01 6.10 -18.64
N GLY A 188 5.24 5.21 -18.02
CA GLY A 188 4.43 5.52 -16.85
C GLY A 188 4.51 4.53 -15.71
N ILE A 189 4.35 5.06 -14.49
CA ILE A 189 4.18 4.31 -13.26
C ILE A 189 2.79 4.59 -12.66
N VAL A 190 2.15 3.56 -12.13
CA VAL A 190 0.84 3.66 -11.47
C VAL A 190 0.99 3.45 -9.96
N PHE A 191 0.32 4.30 -9.20
CA PHE A 191 0.14 4.15 -7.76
C PHE A 191 -1.35 4.01 -7.44
N GLN A 192 -1.67 3.00 -6.64
CA GLN A 192 -3.02 2.75 -6.14
C GLN A 192 -2.98 2.10 -4.76
N HIS A 193 -4.12 2.01 -4.08
CA HIS A 193 -4.16 1.40 -2.76
C HIS A 193 -4.30 -0.13 -2.82
N ILE A 194 -5.34 -0.60 -3.49
CA ILE A 194 -5.72 -2.02 -3.56
C ILE A 194 -4.91 -2.74 -4.65
N PRO A 195 -4.33 -3.92 -4.36
CA PRO A 195 -3.58 -4.71 -5.33
C PRO A 195 -4.46 -5.29 -6.43
N MET A 196 -3.92 -5.43 -7.64
CA MET A 196 -4.54 -6.21 -8.71
C MET A 196 -4.47 -7.72 -8.41
N PRO A 197 -5.40 -8.55 -8.95
CA PRO A 197 -5.30 -10.01 -8.88
C PRO A 197 -3.97 -10.57 -9.42
N GLU A 198 -3.32 -9.89 -10.36
CA GLU A 198 -2.05 -10.31 -10.96
C GLU A 198 -0.88 -10.40 -9.97
N TYR A 199 -0.97 -9.79 -8.79
CA TYR A 199 0.03 -9.98 -7.75
C TYR A 199 0.16 -11.46 -7.34
N TYR A 200 -0.90 -12.27 -7.49
CA TYR A 200 -0.82 -13.73 -7.30
C TYR A 200 0.06 -14.43 -8.35
N ARG A 201 0.34 -13.82 -9.50
CA ARG A 201 1.23 -14.38 -10.54
C ARG A 201 2.70 -14.40 -10.13
N LEU A 202 3.06 -13.53 -9.18
CA LEU A 202 4.37 -13.46 -8.54
C LEU A 202 4.54 -14.47 -7.40
N LEU A 203 3.51 -15.27 -7.13
CA LEU A 203 3.51 -16.27 -6.07
C LEU A 203 3.48 -17.67 -6.67
N ARG A 204 4.13 -18.62 -5.99
CA ARG A 204 4.07 -20.04 -6.31
C ARG A 204 3.18 -20.77 -5.32
N ARG A 205 2.27 -21.58 -5.84
CA ARG A 205 1.41 -22.43 -5.00
C ARG A 205 2.22 -23.58 -4.41
N VAL A 206 2.01 -23.87 -3.14
CA VAL A 206 2.73 -24.91 -2.39
C VAL A 206 1.79 -25.74 -1.51
N ASP A 207 2.29 -26.85 -0.97
CA ASP A 207 1.56 -27.60 0.05
C ASP A 207 1.48 -26.82 1.36
N LYS A 208 0.38 -26.97 2.10
CA LYS A 208 0.14 -26.30 3.40
C LYS A 208 1.20 -26.57 4.47
N LYS A 209 1.95 -27.67 4.36
CA LYS A 209 3.02 -28.05 5.29
C LYS A 209 4.36 -27.40 4.93
N THR A 210 4.46 -26.76 3.78
CA THR A 210 5.68 -26.06 3.35
C THR A 210 5.98 -24.94 4.35
N ARG A 211 7.22 -24.88 4.82
CA ARG A 211 7.65 -23.85 5.79
C ARG A 211 7.46 -22.46 5.18
N GLY A 212 6.83 -21.56 5.94
CA GLY A 212 6.56 -20.19 5.51
C GLY A 212 5.34 -20.04 4.60
N ALA A 213 4.65 -21.13 4.25
CA ALA A 213 3.48 -21.06 3.38
C ALA A 213 2.36 -20.23 4.01
N ILE A 214 1.87 -19.25 3.26
CA ILE A 214 0.79 -18.35 3.69
C ILE A 214 -0.50 -18.83 3.06
N ARG A 215 -1.52 -19.01 3.90
CA ARG A 215 -2.87 -19.37 3.46
C ARG A 215 -3.56 -18.17 2.86
N THR A 216 -4.26 -18.39 1.77
CA THR A 216 -5.02 -17.36 1.06
C THR A 216 -6.52 -17.61 1.14
N TYR A 217 -7.29 -16.60 0.73
CA TYR A 217 -8.73 -16.50 0.95
C TYR A 217 -9.45 -16.18 -0.37
N ARG A 218 -10.79 -16.17 -0.32
CA ARG A 218 -11.66 -15.78 -1.44
C ARG A 218 -11.43 -16.60 -2.72
N THR A 219 -11.11 -15.97 -3.85
CA THR A 219 -10.81 -16.64 -5.14
C THR A 219 -9.69 -17.68 -5.03
N HIS A 220 -8.81 -17.53 -4.04
CA HIS A 220 -7.72 -18.46 -3.71
C HIS A 220 -7.96 -19.18 -2.36
N ALA A 221 -9.21 -19.43 -1.99
CA ALA A 221 -9.55 -20.03 -0.70
C ALA A 221 -8.91 -21.41 -0.49
N ASN A 222 -8.25 -21.58 0.67
CA ASN A 222 -7.55 -22.81 1.08
C ASN A 222 -6.33 -23.17 0.23
N GLU A 223 -5.87 -22.25 -0.60
CA GLU A 223 -4.59 -22.34 -1.26
C GLU A 223 -3.49 -21.78 -0.35
N TYR A 224 -2.25 -22.16 -0.63
CA TYR A 224 -1.09 -21.80 0.15
C TYR A 224 0.03 -21.39 -0.80
N TYR A 225 0.68 -20.28 -0.48
CA TYR A 225 1.64 -19.65 -1.39
C TYR A 225 2.95 -19.30 -0.69
N LEU A 226 4.00 -19.26 -1.49
CA LEU A 226 5.27 -18.61 -1.19
C LEU A 226 5.57 -17.61 -2.30
N LEU A 227 6.48 -16.67 -2.03
CA LEU A 227 7.03 -15.81 -3.07
C LEU A 227 7.73 -16.67 -4.13
N ASP A 228 7.54 -16.31 -5.40
CA ASP A 228 8.20 -16.96 -6.53
C ASP A 228 9.52 -16.25 -6.82
N GLU A 229 10.63 -16.83 -6.36
CA GLU A 229 11.98 -16.25 -6.48
C GLU A 229 12.45 -16.15 -7.94
N GLU A 230 11.81 -16.85 -8.88
CA GLU A 230 12.12 -16.71 -10.32
C GLU A 230 11.47 -15.47 -10.94
N LYS A 231 10.50 -14.86 -10.26
CA LYS A 231 9.74 -13.69 -10.76
C LYS A 231 9.93 -12.44 -9.93
N CYS A 232 10.51 -12.56 -8.74
CA CYS A 232 10.62 -11.47 -7.79
C CYS A 232 12.08 -11.16 -7.50
N ASP A 233 12.43 -9.88 -7.56
CA ASP A 233 13.79 -9.39 -7.33
C ASP A 233 14.09 -9.19 -5.84
N GLY A 234 13.12 -9.47 -4.96
CA GLY A 234 13.30 -9.49 -3.52
C GLY A 234 12.04 -9.15 -2.73
N GLY A 235 12.24 -8.77 -1.46
CA GLY A 235 11.19 -8.40 -0.51
C GLY A 235 10.57 -9.60 0.22
N SER A 236 9.37 -9.44 0.78
CA SER A 236 8.72 -10.47 1.57
C SER A 236 7.22 -10.56 1.29
N PHE A 237 6.74 -11.78 1.09
CA PHE A 237 5.32 -12.13 1.14
C PHE A 237 5.02 -12.63 2.57
N ARG A 238 4.21 -11.89 3.32
CA ARG A 238 3.94 -12.14 4.75
C ARG A 238 2.46 -12.25 5.10
N GLU A 239 1.58 -11.88 4.18
CA GLU A 239 0.14 -12.08 4.30
C GLU A 239 -0.53 -12.20 2.94
N ALA A 240 -1.73 -12.78 2.92
CA ALA A 240 -2.46 -13.03 1.69
C ALA A 240 -2.72 -11.73 0.93
N VAL A 241 -2.57 -11.77 -0.40
CA VAL A 241 -2.89 -10.63 -1.26
C VAL A 241 -4.40 -10.38 -1.21
N SER A 242 -4.79 -9.18 -0.79
CA SER A 242 -6.20 -8.77 -0.64
C SER A 242 -6.68 -8.07 -1.91
N ALA A 243 -6.67 -8.80 -3.03
CA ALA A 243 -7.12 -8.31 -4.32
C ALA A 243 -8.65 -8.47 -4.52
N PRO A 244 -9.26 -7.71 -5.44
CA PRO A 244 -10.64 -7.92 -5.87
C PRO A 244 -10.87 -9.31 -6.47
N ASP A 245 -12.10 -9.84 -6.37
CA ASP A 245 -12.42 -11.17 -6.91
C ASP A 245 -12.49 -11.21 -8.45
N ASN A 246 -12.59 -10.04 -9.08
CA ASN A 246 -12.58 -9.85 -10.53
C ASN A 246 -11.48 -8.83 -10.85
N ASN A 247 -10.79 -8.94 -11.99
CA ASN A 247 -9.74 -8.00 -12.36
C ASN A 247 -10.26 -6.73 -13.08
N ALA A 248 -11.53 -6.71 -13.53
CA ALA A 248 -12.08 -5.61 -14.35
C ALA A 248 -11.23 -5.23 -15.59
N ARG A 249 -10.31 -6.10 -16.01
CA ARG A 249 -9.34 -5.90 -17.09
C ARG A 249 -8.37 -4.74 -16.86
N GLU A 250 -8.09 -4.42 -15.61
CA GLU A 250 -7.18 -3.35 -15.22
C GLU A 250 -5.77 -3.63 -15.76
N PHE A 251 -5.18 -4.77 -15.38
CA PHE A 251 -3.84 -5.15 -15.84
C PHE A 251 -3.72 -5.20 -17.36
N GLU A 252 -4.69 -5.79 -18.07
CA GLU A 252 -4.66 -5.83 -19.53
C GLU A 252 -4.72 -4.44 -20.16
N SER A 253 -5.41 -3.50 -19.53
CA SER A 253 -5.51 -2.13 -20.00
C SER A 253 -4.21 -1.36 -19.80
N LEU A 254 -3.54 -1.55 -18.65
CA LEU A 254 -2.23 -0.96 -18.37
C LEU A 254 -1.16 -1.51 -19.31
N ARG A 255 -1.18 -2.82 -19.59
CA ARG A 255 -0.22 -3.47 -20.48
C ARG A 255 -0.43 -3.17 -21.97
N GLU A 256 -1.63 -2.75 -22.37
CA GLU A 256 -2.09 -2.74 -23.77
C GLU A 256 -1.13 -2.10 -24.77
N LYS A 257 -0.46 -1.00 -24.39
CA LYS A 257 0.44 -0.23 -25.27
C LYS A 257 1.90 -0.29 -24.84
N GLY A 258 2.23 -0.94 -23.72
CA GLY A 258 3.59 -1.02 -23.19
C GLY A 258 4.13 0.31 -22.65
N ASP A 259 3.26 1.27 -22.34
CA ASP A 259 3.62 2.54 -21.71
C ASP A 259 3.80 2.40 -20.20
N ILE A 260 2.97 1.59 -19.54
CA ILE A 260 3.08 1.35 -18.10
C ILE A 260 4.13 0.27 -17.84
N PHE A 261 5.16 0.61 -17.08
CA PHE A 261 6.24 -0.30 -16.70
C PHE A 261 6.15 -0.76 -15.24
N ALA A 262 5.41 -0.06 -14.39
CA ALA A 262 5.25 -0.45 -12.99
C ALA A 262 3.90 -0.05 -12.38
N VAL A 263 3.41 -0.86 -11.45
CA VAL A 263 2.27 -0.59 -10.58
C VAL A 263 2.67 -0.87 -9.14
N TYR A 264 2.54 0.12 -8.28
CA TYR A 264 2.84 0.02 -6.86
C TYR A 264 1.59 0.20 -6.00
N CYS A 265 1.43 -0.66 -4.99
CA CYS A 265 0.30 -0.61 -4.06
C CYS A 265 0.70 -0.73 -2.59
N GLY A 266 -0.28 -0.47 -1.72
CA GLY A 266 -0.22 -0.67 -0.27
C GLY A 266 -1.20 -1.76 0.15
N HIS A 267 -2.09 -1.42 1.09
CA HIS A 267 -3.23 -2.18 1.60
C HIS A 267 -2.89 -3.44 2.42
N ASP A 268 -1.97 -4.28 1.94
CA ASP A 268 -1.44 -5.42 2.71
C ASP A 268 -0.13 -4.99 3.41
N HIS A 269 -0.26 -4.55 4.67
CA HIS A 269 0.75 -3.82 5.42
C HIS A 269 2.12 -4.51 5.60
N ARG A 270 2.20 -5.84 5.45
CA ARG A 270 3.41 -6.64 5.68
C ARG A 270 4.08 -7.10 4.39
N ASN A 271 3.39 -7.01 3.25
CA ASN A 271 3.97 -7.37 1.97
C ASN A 271 4.93 -6.28 1.51
N SER A 272 6.03 -6.69 0.89
CA SER A 272 7.08 -5.76 0.44
C SER A 272 7.83 -6.20 -0.81
N PHE A 273 7.33 -7.24 -1.48
CA PHE A 273 7.95 -7.80 -2.67
C PHE A 273 7.72 -6.96 -3.91
N VAL A 274 8.64 -7.07 -4.87
CA VAL A 274 8.52 -6.55 -6.23
C VAL A 274 8.85 -7.70 -7.17
N GLY A 275 8.09 -7.83 -8.23
CA GLY A 275 8.39 -8.79 -9.30
C GLY A 275 7.75 -8.40 -10.61
N ASN A 276 8.22 -8.99 -11.70
CA ASN A 276 7.74 -8.66 -13.03
C ASN A 276 6.72 -9.69 -13.52
N TRP A 277 5.59 -9.19 -14.02
CA TRP A 277 4.63 -10.02 -14.75
C TRP A 277 4.20 -9.33 -16.02
N GLY A 278 4.47 -9.97 -17.17
CA GLY A 278 4.01 -9.49 -18.46
C GLY A 278 4.57 -8.12 -18.86
N GLY A 279 5.80 -7.79 -18.44
CA GLY A 279 6.46 -6.52 -18.74
C GLY A 279 6.09 -5.37 -17.80
N ILE A 280 5.37 -5.65 -16.71
CA ILE A 280 5.01 -4.68 -15.68
C ILE A 280 5.53 -5.17 -14.34
N ASP A 281 6.24 -4.30 -13.62
CA ASP A 281 6.61 -4.55 -12.23
C ASP A 281 5.41 -4.35 -11.32
N LEU A 282 5.11 -5.34 -10.48
CA LEU A 282 4.06 -5.28 -9.47
C LEU A 282 4.73 -5.24 -8.10
N GLY A 283 4.65 -4.08 -7.44
CA GLY A 283 5.38 -3.81 -6.21
C GLY A 283 4.51 -3.47 -5.01
N TYR A 284 4.73 -4.17 -3.89
CA TYR A 284 4.16 -3.81 -2.60
C TYR A 284 5.04 -2.83 -1.85
N THR A 285 4.42 -1.83 -1.23
CA THR A 285 5.04 -1.01 -0.20
C THR A 285 4.40 -1.35 1.15
N PRO A 286 5.19 -1.80 2.14
CA PRO A 286 4.65 -2.13 3.45
C PRO A 286 4.17 -0.86 4.18
N SER A 287 3.38 -1.05 5.23
CA SER A 287 2.94 0.06 6.08
C SER A 287 4.14 0.76 6.72
N CYS A 288 4.08 2.08 6.79
CA CYS A 288 4.99 2.90 7.60
C CYS A 288 4.38 3.34 8.96
N GLY A 289 3.14 2.92 9.24
CA GLY A 289 2.35 3.31 10.41
C GLY A 289 2.46 2.41 11.63
N PHE A 290 2.49 3.00 12.84
CA PHE A 290 2.61 2.28 14.12
C PHE A 290 1.32 2.24 14.96
N HIS A 291 0.19 2.67 14.41
CA HIS A 291 -1.14 2.56 15.03
C HIS A 291 -1.99 1.41 14.51
N ASP A 292 -1.46 0.61 13.59
CA ASP A 292 -2.09 -0.63 13.12
C ASP A 292 -1.14 -1.81 13.04
N TYR A 293 -1.69 -2.96 12.68
CA TYR A 293 -0.94 -4.17 12.36
C TYR A 293 0.11 -3.88 11.28
N GLY A 294 1.20 -4.63 11.27
CA GLY A 294 2.32 -4.44 10.35
C GLY A 294 3.51 -5.29 10.74
N ASP A 295 4.61 -5.18 10.02
CA ASP A 295 5.74 -6.11 10.17
C ASP A 295 6.82 -5.65 11.18
N GLY A 296 6.38 -5.21 12.35
CA GLY A 296 7.29 -4.77 13.42
C GLY A 296 8.24 -3.65 12.98
N VAL A 297 9.53 -3.84 13.24
CA VAL A 297 10.60 -2.91 12.82
C VAL A 297 10.94 -3.00 11.32
N SER A 298 10.36 -3.93 10.56
CA SER A 298 10.50 -3.96 9.10
C SER A 298 9.50 -3.03 8.39
N ARG A 299 8.62 -2.35 9.12
CA ARG A 299 7.82 -1.23 8.58
C ARG A 299 8.74 -0.26 7.86
N ALA A 300 8.31 0.21 6.70
CA ALA A 300 9.19 0.97 5.81
C ALA A 300 8.38 1.91 4.95
N VAL A 301 9.10 2.79 4.28
CA VAL A 301 8.62 3.49 3.09
C VAL A 301 9.41 2.98 1.89
N ARG A 302 8.89 3.17 0.67
CA ARG A 302 9.60 2.75 -0.54
C ARG A 302 10.12 3.96 -1.30
N GLU A 303 11.40 3.93 -1.62
CA GLU A 303 12.02 4.89 -2.52
C GLU A 303 12.15 4.28 -3.91
N LEU A 304 11.81 5.08 -4.91
CA LEU A 304 11.89 4.77 -6.33
C LEU A 304 12.75 5.85 -6.99
N ILE A 305 13.86 5.43 -7.62
CA ILE A 305 14.82 6.33 -8.25
C ILE A 305 14.79 6.07 -9.75
N PHE A 306 14.27 7.04 -10.48
CA PHE A 306 14.14 7.00 -11.94
C PHE A 306 15.31 7.72 -12.59
N HIS A 307 15.65 7.31 -13.80
CA HIS A 307 16.72 7.91 -14.61
C HIS A 307 16.13 8.51 -15.90
N GLU A 308 16.51 9.75 -16.23
CA GLU A 308 15.90 10.52 -17.32
C GLU A 308 15.98 9.79 -18.68
N GLU A 309 17.12 9.13 -18.95
CA GLU A 309 17.36 8.42 -20.21
C GLU A 309 16.45 7.20 -20.39
N ASN A 310 16.13 6.52 -19.29
CA ASN A 310 15.27 5.35 -19.29
C ASN A 310 14.50 5.21 -17.96
N PRO A 311 13.35 5.89 -17.81
CA PRO A 311 12.57 5.83 -16.57
C PRO A 311 12.08 4.42 -16.20
N ALA A 312 12.01 3.48 -17.15
CA ALA A 312 11.60 2.12 -16.88
C ALA A 312 12.70 1.25 -16.24
N ASP A 313 13.96 1.67 -16.31
CA ASP A 313 15.11 1.01 -15.65
C ASP A 313 15.43 1.75 -14.34
N TYR A 314 14.50 1.66 -13.38
CA TYR A 314 14.53 2.40 -12.13
C TYR A 314 15.02 1.52 -10.97
N GLU A 315 15.50 2.15 -9.89
CA GLU A 315 15.86 1.46 -8.67
C GLU A 315 14.72 1.52 -7.65
N ALA A 316 14.46 0.41 -6.96
CA ALA A 316 13.47 0.33 -5.89
C ALA A 316 14.11 -0.16 -4.59
N ARG A 317 13.97 0.58 -3.50
CA ARG A 317 14.47 0.14 -2.18
C ARG A 317 13.51 0.48 -1.05
N LEU A 318 13.57 -0.33 0.00
CA LEU A 318 12.86 -0.08 1.25
C LEU A 318 13.77 0.72 2.18
N LEU A 319 13.21 1.75 2.80
CA LEU A 319 13.83 2.47 3.90
C LEU A 319 13.14 2.06 5.19
N THR A 320 13.69 1.09 5.90
CA THR A 320 13.01 0.45 7.04
C THR A 320 13.20 1.23 8.34
N TYR A 321 12.24 1.11 9.26
CA TYR A 321 12.35 1.61 10.62
C TYR A 321 13.61 1.07 11.30
N LYS A 322 13.90 -0.22 11.12
CA LYS A 322 15.09 -0.86 11.69
C LYS A 322 16.40 -0.18 11.27
N GLU A 323 16.53 0.16 10.00
CA GLU A 323 17.74 0.79 9.45
C GLU A 323 17.83 2.27 9.81
N LEU A 324 16.71 2.98 9.76
CA LEU A 324 16.69 4.44 9.91
C LEU A 324 16.53 4.94 11.35
N VAL A 325 15.84 4.17 12.19
CA VAL A 325 15.47 4.59 13.55
C VAL A 325 16.07 3.64 14.59
N GLY A 326 15.89 2.33 14.41
CA GLY A 326 16.51 1.31 15.25
C GLY A 326 15.65 0.06 15.46
N SER A 327 16.16 -0.87 16.27
CA SER A 327 15.55 -2.20 16.46
C SER A 327 14.53 -2.30 17.59
N ARG A 328 14.21 -1.19 18.26
CA ARG A 328 13.28 -1.15 19.38
C ARG A 328 12.31 0.04 19.25
N PRO A 329 11.02 -0.21 18.93
CA PRO A 329 10.02 0.86 18.92
C PRO A 329 9.74 1.35 20.34
N SER A 330 9.14 2.53 20.45
CA SER A 330 8.79 3.16 21.73
C SER A 330 7.86 2.29 22.60
N HIS A 331 7.02 1.47 21.98
CA HIS A 331 6.08 0.57 22.64
C HIS A 331 6.25 -0.89 22.14
N PRO A 332 7.29 -1.62 22.59
CA PRO A 332 7.65 -2.92 22.02
C PRO A 332 6.58 -4.01 22.23
N PHE A 333 5.86 -3.99 23.35
CA PHE A 333 4.76 -4.93 23.58
C PHE A 333 3.58 -4.67 22.64
N ARG A 334 3.23 -3.39 22.42
CA ARG A 334 2.14 -3.01 21.49
C ARG A 334 2.50 -3.43 20.07
N ASP A 335 3.73 -3.16 19.65
CA ASP A 335 4.24 -3.55 18.33
C ASP A 335 4.22 -5.07 18.13
N PHE A 336 4.68 -5.84 19.13
CA PHE A 336 4.60 -7.30 19.09
C PHE A 336 3.16 -7.79 18.93
N VAL A 337 2.19 -7.19 19.64
CA VAL A 337 0.77 -7.56 19.46
C VAL A 337 0.33 -7.24 18.04
N TYR A 338 0.62 -6.04 17.54
CA TYR A 338 0.26 -5.60 16.18
C TYR A 338 0.90 -6.46 15.09
N SER A 339 2.10 -6.99 15.30
CA SER A 339 2.71 -7.90 14.32
C SER A 339 2.02 -9.25 14.22
N HIS A 340 1.17 -9.63 15.20
CA HIS A 340 0.46 -10.91 15.23
C HIS A 340 -1.06 -10.80 15.01
N ILE A 341 -1.60 -9.57 14.94
CA ILE A 341 -3.01 -9.33 14.63
C ILE A 341 -3.33 -9.90 13.23
N PRO A 342 -4.45 -10.62 13.05
CA PRO A 342 -4.86 -11.08 11.73
C PRO A 342 -5.08 -9.89 10.77
N ALA A 343 -4.59 -10.00 9.54
CA ALA A 343 -4.71 -8.95 8.53
C ALA A 343 -6.16 -8.81 8.03
N THR A 344 -6.88 -9.93 7.94
CA THR A 344 -8.25 -9.98 7.41
C THR A 344 -9.23 -10.61 8.39
N ARG A 345 -10.54 -10.37 8.17
CA ARG A 345 -11.61 -11.03 8.95
C ARG A 345 -11.58 -12.54 8.77
N GLU A 346 -11.27 -13.01 7.56
CA GLU A 346 -11.18 -14.42 7.21
C GLU A 346 -10.03 -15.10 7.96
N GLU A 347 -8.86 -14.44 8.05
CA GLU A 347 -7.75 -14.93 8.87
C GLU A 347 -8.13 -14.97 10.36
N ALA A 348 -8.80 -13.93 10.86
CA ALA A 348 -9.26 -13.88 12.24
C ALA A 348 -10.23 -15.04 12.56
N LEU A 349 -11.23 -15.27 11.72
CA LEU A 349 -12.19 -16.38 11.86
C LEU A 349 -11.48 -17.74 11.85
N GLU A 350 -10.47 -17.91 10.99
CA GLU A 350 -9.70 -19.14 10.92
C GLU A 350 -8.85 -19.37 12.17
N LYS A 351 -8.19 -18.33 12.69
CA LYS A 351 -7.46 -18.38 13.97
C LYS A 351 -8.39 -18.75 15.13
N VAL A 352 -9.60 -18.19 15.17
CA VAL A 352 -10.62 -18.53 16.18
C VAL A 352 -11.06 -20.00 16.05
N LYS A 353 -11.35 -20.50 14.84
CA LYS A 353 -11.71 -21.91 14.60
C LYS A 353 -10.63 -22.88 15.10
N LYS A 354 -9.36 -22.59 14.82
CA LYS A 354 -8.24 -23.40 15.32
C LYS A 354 -8.19 -23.40 16.84
N TYR A 355 -8.33 -22.25 17.48
CA TYR A 355 -8.33 -22.15 18.95
C TYR A 355 -9.48 -22.95 19.59
N LEU A 356 -10.69 -22.86 19.03
CA LEU A 356 -11.85 -23.66 19.50
C LEU A 356 -11.61 -25.17 19.33
N LEU A 357 -10.99 -25.59 18.23
CA LEU A 357 -10.63 -26.99 18.02
C LEU A 357 -9.60 -27.49 19.04
N PHE A 358 -8.55 -26.70 19.32
CA PHE A 358 -7.52 -27.06 20.29
C PHE A 358 -8.06 -27.13 21.72
N THR A 359 -8.90 -26.16 22.12
CA THR A 359 -9.54 -26.18 23.44
C THR A 359 -10.50 -27.36 23.58
N GLY A 360 -11.30 -27.67 22.55
CA GLY A 360 -12.15 -28.86 22.51
C GLY A 360 -11.36 -30.17 22.63
N LEU A 361 -10.24 -30.29 21.91
CA LEU A 361 -9.35 -31.46 21.97
C LEU A 361 -8.71 -31.60 23.36
N ALA A 362 -8.26 -30.50 23.97
CA ALA A 362 -7.69 -30.52 25.32
C ALA A 362 -8.72 -30.97 26.36
N ILE A 363 -9.97 -30.50 26.27
CA ILE A 363 -11.07 -30.94 27.14
C ILE A 363 -11.34 -32.44 26.95
N ALA A 364 -11.39 -32.92 25.70
CA ALA A 364 -11.61 -34.34 25.40
C ALA A 364 -10.49 -35.22 25.99
N VAL A 365 -9.22 -34.82 25.84
CA VAL A 365 -8.07 -35.53 26.43
C VAL A 365 -8.18 -35.59 27.96
N VAL A 366 -8.52 -34.47 28.62
CA VAL A 366 -8.74 -34.45 30.08
C VAL A 366 -9.89 -35.37 30.49
N GLN A 367 -10.99 -35.40 29.74
CA GLN A 367 -12.12 -36.29 30.01
C GLN A 367 -11.74 -37.77 29.84
N THR A 368 -11.00 -38.12 28.78
CA THR A 368 -10.52 -39.49 28.56
C THR A 368 -9.54 -39.93 29.65
N LEU A 369 -8.60 -39.07 30.05
CA LEU A 369 -7.67 -39.35 31.15
C LEU A 369 -8.41 -39.53 32.49
N ARG A 370 -9.42 -38.69 32.78
CA ARG A 370 -10.29 -38.85 33.96
C ARG A 370 -11.10 -40.15 33.91
N GLY A 371 -11.60 -40.55 32.74
CA GLY A 371 -12.31 -41.82 32.53
C GLY A 371 -11.41 -43.03 32.73
N ALA A 372 -10.17 -42.99 32.22
CA ALA A 372 -9.17 -44.04 32.39
C ALA A 372 -8.69 -44.17 33.85
N ALA A 373 -8.47 -43.04 34.54
CA ALA A 373 -8.13 -43.01 35.96
C ALA A 373 -9.25 -43.60 36.84
N LYS A 374 -10.52 -43.32 36.54
CA LYS A 374 -11.66 -43.95 37.22
C LYS A 374 -11.75 -45.46 36.97
N LYS A 375 -11.42 -45.94 35.76
CA LYS A 375 -11.38 -47.38 35.44
C LYS A 375 -10.23 -48.12 36.14
N ASN A 376 -9.08 -47.49 36.32
CA ASN A 376 -7.91 -48.10 36.97
C ASN A 376 -7.93 -47.99 38.51
N GLY A 377 -8.67 -47.03 39.07
CA GLY A 377 -8.84 -46.90 40.53
C GLY A 377 -9.88 -47.85 41.14
N GLY A 378 -10.64 -48.60 40.33
CA GLY A 378 -11.65 -49.57 40.76
C GLY A 378 -11.17 -51.02 40.88
N LYS A 379 -9.87 -51.28 40.69
CA LYS A 379 -9.23 -52.58 40.99
C LYS A 379 -8.28 -52.42 42.17
N LYS A 380 -8.83 -52.36 43.38
CA LYS A 380 -8.11 -52.69 44.62
C LYS A 380 -9.01 -53.54 45.49
#